data_AF-A0A430BQ57-F1
#
_entry.id   AF-A0A430BQ57-F1
#
_cell.length_a   1.000
_cell.length_b   1.000
_cell.length_c   1.000
_cell.angle_alpha   90.00
_cell.angle_beta   90.00
_cell.angle_gamma   90.00
#
_symmetry.space_group_name_H-M   'P 1'
#
loop_
_entity.id
_entity.type
_entity.pdbx_description
1 polymer ?
#
loop_
_entity_poly.entity_id
_entity_poly.type
_entity_poly.pdbx_seq_one_letter_code
_entity_poly.pdbx_strand_id
1 'polypeptide(L)' 'MTHHKFKLPSKICLGCGRPFIWRKKWARDWEEVKFCSERCRRHGGAGKSGGNRLKAGAHPDLSP' A
#
# COMPACT_ATOMS: atom_id res chain seq x y z
N MET A 1 -0.26 27.55 11.51
CA MET A 1 -1.34 26.59 11.84
C MET A 1 -1.02 25.28 11.12
N THR A 2 -0.67 24.26 11.89
CA THR A 2 -0.03 23.03 11.38
C THR A 2 -0.97 22.23 10.50
N HIS A 3 -0.60 22.06 9.24
CA HIS A 3 -1.35 21.24 8.28
C HIS A 3 -1.33 19.79 8.77
N HIS A 4 -2.39 19.37 9.46
CA HIS A 4 -2.63 17.99 9.87
C HIS A 4 -2.73 17.14 8.59
N LYS A 5 -1.58 16.61 8.14
CA LYS A 5 -1.54 15.61 7.08
C LYS A 5 -2.30 14.41 7.61
N PHE A 6 -3.56 14.27 7.20
CA PHE A 6 -4.32 13.03 7.35
C PHE A 6 -3.51 11.92 6.71
N LYS A 7 -2.75 11.18 7.53
CA LYS A 7 -2.05 9.99 7.07
C LYS A 7 -3.14 8.97 6.77
N LEU A 8 -3.46 8.86 5.49
CA LEU A 8 -4.40 7.87 5.01
C LEU A 8 -3.95 6.49 5.50
N PRO A 9 -4.87 5.67 6.04
CA PRO A 9 -4.50 4.36 6.53
C PRO A 9 -3.95 3.52 5.38
N SER A 10 -2.79 2.91 5.59
CA SER A 10 -2.21 1.92 4.69
C SER A 10 -2.45 0.51 5.23
N LYS A 11 -2.79 -0.43 4.35
CA LYS A 11 -2.98 -1.84 4.66
C LYS A 11 -2.04 -2.69 3.82
N ILE A 12 -1.75 -3.92 4.27
CA ILE A 12 -1.00 -4.90 3.49
C ILE A 12 -1.98 -5.76 2.70
N CYS A 13 -1.71 -5.95 1.40
CA CYS A 13 -2.50 -6.84 0.56
C CYS A 13 -2.21 -8.32 0.92
N LEU A 14 -3.23 -9.10 1.30
CA LEU A 14 -3.04 -10.53 1.60
C LEU A 14 -2.70 -11.38 0.37
N GLY A 15 -3.04 -10.93 -0.84
CA GLY A 15 -2.77 -11.67 -2.07
C GLY A 15 -1.35 -11.48 -2.62
N CYS A 16 -0.73 -10.31 -2.40
CA CYS A 16 0.60 -10.00 -2.95
C CYS A 16 1.61 -9.44 -1.94
N GLY A 17 1.20 -9.22 -0.68
CA GLY A 17 2.05 -8.69 0.39
C GLY A 17 2.43 -7.21 0.24
N ARG A 18 1.88 -6.48 -0.74
CA ARG A 18 2.27 -5.09 -1.01
C ARG A 18 1.48 -4.12 -0.11
N PRO A 19 2.14 -3.11 0.50
CA PRO A 19 1.44 -2.04 1.19
C PRO A 19 0.65 -1.19 0.19
N PHE A 20 -0.59 -0.88 0.52
CA PHE A 20 -1.48 -0.05 -0.30
C PHE A 20 -2.24 0.94 0.58
N ILE A 21 -2.47 2.13 0.06
CA ILE A 21 -3.09 3.25 0.79
C ILE A 21 -4.60 3.26 0.55
N TRP A 22 -5.37 3.69 1.54
CA TRP A 22 -6.80 3.98 1.40
C TRP A 22 -7.12 4.78 0.13
N ARG A 23 -8.20 4.41 -0.55
CA ARG A 23 -8.73 5.10 -1.73
C ARG A 23 -10.20 5.42 -1.51
N LYS A 24 -10.67 6.52 -2.09
CA LYS A 24 -12.09 6.93 -2.02
C LYS A 24 -13.07 5.83 -2.44
N LYS A 25 -12.69 4.97 -3.40
CA LYS A 25 -13.52 3.84 -3.86
C LYS A 25 -13.78 2.78 -2.79
N TRP A 26 -13.00 2.79 -1.71
CA TRP A 26 -13.12 1.87 -0.59
C TRP A 26 -13.73 2.53 0.65
N ALA A 27 -14.27 3.74 0.55
CA ALA A 27 -14.81 4.44 1.71
C ALA A 27 -15.93 3.67 2.43
N ARG A 28 -16.70 2.84 1.69
CA ARG A 28 -17.80 2.04 2.24
C ARG A 28 -17.35 0.68 2.80
N ASP A 29 -16.40 0.04 2.14
CA ASP A 29 -16.02 -1.36 2.43
C ASP A 29 -14.57 -1.49 2.93
N TRP A 30 -13.96 -0.41 3.42
CA TRP A 30 -12.54 -0.40 3.77
C TRP A 30 -12.15 -1.50 4.77
N GLU A 31 -13.04 -1.84 5.70
CA GLU A 31 -12.82 -2.89 6.69
C GLU A 31 -12.69 -4.27 6.04
N GLU A 32 -13.52 -4.55 5.02
CA GLU A 32 -13.51 -5.79 4.23
C GLU A 32 -12.38 -5.84 3.18
N VAL A 33 -11.86 -4.68 2.78
CA VAL A 33 -10.79 -4.57 1.77
C VAL A 33 -9.44 -5.02 2.35
N LYS A 34 -9.07 -6.26 2.05
CA LYS A 34 -7.79 -6.90 2.40
C LYS A 34 -6.83 -7.02 1.20
N PHE A 35 -7.24 -6.57 0.02
CA PHE A 35 -6.51 -6.76 -1.24
C PHE A 35 -6.35 -5.44 -2.00
N CYS A 36 -5.18 -5.21 -2.59
CA CYS A 36 -4.89 -3.98 -3.34
C CYS A 36 -5.66 -3.87 -4.67
N SER A 37 -6.21 -4.97 -5.16
CA SER A 37 -6.93 -5.05 -6.43
C SER A 37 -7.93 -6.20 -6.43
N GLU A 38 -8.92 -6.12 -7.31
CA GLU A 38 -9.89 -7.21 -7.50
C GLU A 38 -9.21 -8.49 -8.03
N ARG A 39 -8.16 -8.34 -8.84
CA ARG A 39 -7.32 -9.47 -9.27
C ARG A 39 -6.76 -10.23 -8.07
N CYS A 40 -6.18 -9.53 -7.09
CA CYS A 40 -5.65 -10.17 -5.87
C CYS A 40 -6.76 -10.81 -5.01
N ARG A 41 -7.98 -10.24 -5.02
CA ARG A 41 -9.15 -10.85 -4.34
C ARG A 41 -9.57 -12.16 -5.01
N ARG A 42 -9.61 -12.20 -6.34
CA ARG A 42 -10.03 -13.37 -7.12
C ARG A 42 -8.96 -14.46 -7.23
N HIS A 43 -7.67 -14.08 -7.23
CA HIS A 43 -6.53 -15.00 -7.45
C HIS A 43 -5.73 -15.33 -6.19
N GLY A 44 -6.15 -14.88 -5.01
CA GLY A 44 -5.35 -14.87 -3.76
C GLY A 44 -4.88 -16.22 -3.20
N GLY A 45 -5.07 -17.34 -3.92
CA GLY A 45 -4.60 -18.68 -3.53
C GLY A 45 -3.51 -19.28 -4.43
N ALA A 46 -3.20 -18.70 -5.60
CA ALA A 46 -2.32 -19.36 -6.56
C ALA A 46 -1.39 -18.38 -7.29
N GLY A 47 -0.08 -18.49 -7.00
CA GLY A 47 0.96 -18.05 -7.93
C GLY A 47 1.67 -16.75 -7.57
N LYS A 48 2.91 -16.92 -7.08
CA LYS A 48 3.91 -15.87 -6.81
C LYS A 48 4.09 -14.90 -7.98
N SER A 49 4.23 -13.61 -7.70
CA SER A 49 5.01 -12.60 -8.45
C SER A 49 4.95 -11.28 -7.66
N GLY A 50 5.96 -10.94 -6.86
CA GLY A 50 7.17 -10.30 -7.36
C GLY A 50 7.26 -8.89 -6.76
N GLY A 51 7.84 -8.79 -5.57
CA GLY A 51 8.13 -7.53 -4.91
C GLY A 51 9.25 -6.81 -5.65
N ASN A 52 8.95 -5.69 -6.30
CA ASN A 52 10.00 -4.77 -6.71
C ASN A 52 10.36 -3.90 -5.50
N ARG A 53 11.54 -4.17 -4.98
CA ARG A 53 12.27 -3.49 -3.91
C ARG A 53 12.58 -2.06 -4.35
N LEU A 54 11.68 -1.15 -3.99
CA LEU A 54 11.92 0.29 -3.90
C LEU A 54 13.06 0.58 -2.89
N LYS A 55 14.30 0.47 -3.37
CA LYS A 55 15.48 1.02 -2.69
C LYS A 55 15.42 2.54 -2.81
N ALA A 56 14.99 3.15 -1.70
CA ALA A 56 15.35 4.46 -1.18
C ALA A 56 16.13 5.39 -2.14
N GLY A 57 15.43 6.38 -2.68
CA GLY A 57 16.03 7.65 -3.03
C GLY A 57 16.10 8.54 -1.78
N ALA A 58 17.23 9.24 -1.64
CA ALA A 58 17.55 10.31 -0.70
C ALA A 58 17.87 9.90 0.75
N HIS A 59 19.16 9.68 1.04
CA HIS A 59 19.73 10.15 2.31
C HIS A 59 20.46 11.48 1.99
N PRO A 60 20.12 12.59 2.65
CA PRO A 60 20.65 13.91 2.34
C PRO A 60 22.12 14.04 2.75
N ASP A 61 22.84 14.82 1.96
CA ASP A 61 23.65 15.94 2.42
C ASP A 61 24.57 15.65 3.61
N LEU A 62 25.76 15.13 3.32
CA LEU A 62 26.92 15.27 4.20
C LEU A 62 27.84 16.30 3.57
N SER A 63 27.55 17.59 3.83
CA SER A 63 28.57 18.64 3.96
C SER A 63 29.41 18.34 5.21
N PRO A 64 30.61 18.93 5.38
CA PRO A 64 31.08 20.21 4.86
C PRO A 64 31.65 20.18 3.45
#